data_AF-A0A660VUA1-F1
#
_entry.id   AF-A0A660VUA1-F1
#
_cell.length_a   1.000
_cell.length_b   1.000
_cell.length_c   1.000
_cell.angle_alpha   90.00
_cell.angle_beta   90.00
_cell.angle_gamma   90.00
#
_symmetry.space_group_name_H-M   'P 1'
#
loop_
_entity.id
_entity.type
_entity.pdbx_description
1 polymer ?
#
loop_
_entity_poly.entity_id
_entity_poly.type
_entity_poly.pdbx_seq_one_letter_code
_entity_poly.pdbx_strand_id
1 'polypeptide(L)'
;MRDVRALCALTLLLGSLGLACSPVRKPREIHTHMRGQADAAVLRRAAGEPELQRALARGVATVDPEREGLDALAALEDAQLEQRWQAPKLGVNLALRREAPAGWGRQVLMWLPDRVMDLFDVVSFDLGLGAGLGVDAHLTRAAQLGAEAGASMGLGWHGQRSLGLRMHHSKQVAAGPWGQGFVSGFDQGTGDRRMGGASFDGAEHQPELLLYQEWRDYWAVGARGQLLISAELDLHPVQLWDFLAGIVGFDPLNDDRAHTQVGRLSAREELGMLALRETLASPQALSEYRAWVATRQLPPAEEVSPPADAP
;
A
#
# COMPACT_ATOMS: atom_id res chain seq x y z
N MET A 1 -6.92 37.57 20.94
CA MET A 1 -6.88 36.11 21.19
C MET A 1 -8.25 35.41 21.11
N ARG A 2 -9.37 36.07 20.72
CA ARG A 2 -10.68 35.40 20.57
C ARG A 2 -10.94 34.80 19.19
N ASP A 3 -10.14 35.13 18.17
CA ASP A 3 -10.40 34.71 16.77
C ASP A 3 -9.73 33.40 16.33
N VAL A 4 -8.83 32.83 17.13
CA VAL A 4 -8.13 31.57 16.78
C VAL A 4 -9.08 30.37 16.80
N ARG A 5 -10.11 30.40 17.67
CA ARG A 5 -11.11 29.32 17.75
C ARG A 5 -12.05 29.28 16.53
N ALA A 6 -12.37 30.44 15.95
CA ALA A 6 -13.20 30.53 14.76
C ALA A 6 -12.44 30.06 13.51
N LEU A 7 -11.14 30.34 13.43
CA LEU A 7 -10.29 29.83 12.35
C LEU A 7 -10.16 28.30 12.42
N CYS A 8 -9.90 27.72 13.60
CA CYS A 8 -9.84 26.27 13.77
C CYS A 8 -11.16 25.56 13.44
N ALA A 9 -12.31 26.14 13.82
CA ALA A 9 -13.61 25.58 13.49
C ALA A 9 -13.92 25.62 11.98
N LEU A 10 -13.48 26.66 11.27
CA LEU A 10 -13.68 26.80 9.82
C LEU A 10 -12.75 25.86 9.01
N THR A 11 -11.53 25.61 9.48
CA THR A 11 -10.63 24.61 8.85
C THR A 11 -11.15 23.18 9.04
N LEU A 12 -11.75 22.88 10.20
CA LEU A 12 -12.43 21.59 10.45
C LEU A 12 -13.67 21.40 9.56
N LEU A 13 -14.43 22.47 9.27
CA LEU A 13 -15.63 22.42 8.44
C LEU A 13 -15.35 22.32 6.92
N LEU A 14 -14.23 22.87 6.44
CA LEU A 14 -13.83 22.74 5.04
C LEU A 14 -13.11 21.41 4.73
N GLY A 15 -12.53 20.77 5.76
CA GLY A 15 -11.93 19.44 5.64
C GLY A 15 -12.93 18.32 5.35
N SER A 16 -14.18 18.44 5.81
CA SER A 16 -15.19 17.37 5.74
C SER A 16 -16.04 17.35 4.47
N LEU A 17 -16.06 18.42 3.67
CA LEU A 17 -16.90 18.53 2.47
C LEU A 17 -16.32 17.89 1.21
N GLY A 18 -15.10 17.37 1.28
CA GLY A 18 -14.40 16.71 0.17
C GLY A 18 -14.16 15.22 0.40
N LEU A 19 -15.00 14.55 1.19
CA LEU A 19 -15.01 13.09 1.23
C LEU A 19 -15.40 12.62 -0.17
N ALA A 20 -14.42 12.08 -0.88
CA ALA A 20 -14.62 11.47 -2.17
C ALA A 20 -15.80 10.48 -2.04
N CYS A 21 -16.91 10.79 -2.71
CA CYS A 21 -17.96 9.82 -2.96
C CYS A 21 -17.35 8.74 -3.85
N SER A 22 -16.63 7.79 -3.25
CA SER A 22 -16.26 6.57 -3.94
C SER A 22 -17.58 5.89 -4.31
N PRO A 23 -17.85 5.61 -5.59
CA PRO A 23 -19.08 4.97 -5.97
C PRO A 23 -19.18 3.66 -5.18
N VAL A 24 -20.23 3.54 -4.35
CA VAL A 24 -20.50 2.32 -3.59
C VAL A 24 -20.61 1.18 -4.60
N ARG A 25 -19.64 0.27 -4.59
CA ARG A 25 -19.61 -0.87 -5.50
C ARG A 25 -20.80 -1.76 -5.22
N LYS A 26 -21.45 -2.25 -6.27
CA LYS A 26 -22.60 -3.15 -6.10
C LYS A 26 -22.12 -4.50 -5.57
N PRO A 27 -22.85 -5.15 -4.64
CA PRO A 27 -22.48 -6.46 -4.10
C PRO A 27 -22.11 -7.52 -5.15
N ARG A 28 -22.78 -7.52 -6.30
CA ARG A 28 -22.48 -8.44 -7.42
C ARG A 28 -21.07 -8.25 -7.98
N GLU A 29 -20.60 -7.02 -8.11
CA GLU A 29 -19.27 -6.70 -8.63
C GLU A 29 -18.20 -7.15 -7.65
N ILE A 30 -18.40 -6.87 -6.35
CA ILE A 30 -17.55 -7.32 -5.25
C ILE A 30 -17.42 -8.86 -5.31
N HIS A 31 -18.55 -9.56 -5.44
CA HIS A 31 -18.56 -11.02 -5.57
C HIS A 31 -17.78 -11.54 -6.78
N THR A 32 -17.90 -10.89 -7.93
CA THR A 32 -17.14 -11.24 -9.14
C THR A 32 -15.63 -11.08 -8.92
N HIS A 33 -15.20 -10.01 -8.25
CA HIS A 33 -13.79 -9.81 -7.90
C HIS A 33 -13.28 -10.89 -6.93
N MET A 34 -14.03 -11.20 -5.86
CA MET A 34 -13.67 -12.27 -4.93
C MET A 34 -13.53 -13.62 -5.62
N ARG A 35 -14.50 -13.99 -6.49
CA ARG A 35 -14.41 -15.23 -7.24
C ARG A 35 -13.15 -15.26 -8.10
N GLY A 36 -12.87 -14.17 -8.82
CA GLY A 36 -11.64 -14.06 -9.60
C GLY A 36 -10.36 -14.18 -8.78
N GLN A 37 -10.32 -13.61 -7.56
CA GLN A 37 -9.16 -13.76 -6.67
C GLN A 37 -9.03 -15.17 -6.09
N ALA A 38 -10.14 -15.82 -5.75
CA ALA A 38 -10.14 -17.20 -5.27
C ALA A 38 -9.65 -18.16 -6.38
N ASP A 39 -10.16 -18.00 -7.60
CA ASP A 39 -9.71 -18.80 -8.75
C ASP A 39 -8.22 -18.56 -9.03
N ALA A 40 -7.78 -17.30 -8.99
CA ALA A 40 -6.37 -16.95 -9.14
C ALA A 40 -5.49 -17.56 -8.04
N ALA A 41 -5.95 -17.58 -6.79
CA ALA A 41 -5.23 -18.22 -5.69
C ALA A 41 -4.98 -19.71 -5.98
N VAL A 42 -5.99 -20.43 -6.48
CA VAL A 42 -5.84 -21.85 -6.87
C VAL A 42 -4.81 -22.01 -7.99
N LEU A 43 -4.85 -21.16 -9.01
CA LEU A 43 -3.87 -21.19 -10.10
C LEU A 43 -2.44 -20.91 -9.62
N ARG A 44 -2.26 -19.94 -8.71
CA ARG A 44 -0.95 -19.61 -8.12
C ARG A 44 -0.39 -20.75 -7.28
N ARG A 45 -1.25 -21.49 -6.56
CA ARG A 45 -0.83 -22.74 -5.87
C ARG A 45 -0.29 -23.76 -6.86
N ALA A 46 -1.00 -24.00 -7.96
CA ALA A 46 -0.59 -24.94 -8.99
C ALA A 46 0.73 -24.53 -9.66
N ALA A 47 0.99 -23.22 -9.75
CA ALA A 47 2.24 -22.66 -10.26
C ALA A 47 3.42 -22.70 -9.26
N GLY A 48 3.23 -23.20 -8.03
CA GLY A 48 4.27 -23.19 -7.00
C GLY A 48 4.55 -21.79 -6.44
N GLU A 49 3.53 -20.92 -6.42
CA GLU A 49 3.60 -19.54 -5.92
C GLU A 49 2.74 -19.38 -4.65
N PRO A 50 3.12 -20.03 -3.53
CA PRO A 50 2.30 -20.09 -2.32
C PRO A 50 2.11 -18.72 -1.66
N GLU A 51 3.04 -17.78 -1.84
CA GLU A 51 2.91 -16.43 -1.29
C GLU A 51 1.81 -15.62 -1.99
N LEU A 52 1.79 -15.60 -3.33
CA LEU A 52 0.75 -14.92 -4.09
C LEU A 52 -0.60 -15.59 -3.89
N GLN A 53 -0.64 -16.93 -3.86
CA GLN A 53 -1.85 -17.67 -3.51
C GLN A 53 -2.42 -17.23 -2.16
N ARG A 54 -1.59 -17.17 -1.11
CA ARG A 54 -2.03 -16.72 0.22
C ARG A 54 -2.49 -15.27 0.23
N ALA A 55 -1.78 -14.37 -0.47
CA ALA A 55 -2.16 -12.96 -0.60
C ALA A 55 -3.60 -12.81 -1.10
N LEU A 56 -3.90 -13.51 -2.20
CA LEU A 56 -5.20 -13.53 -2.85
C LEU A 56 -6.26 -14.17 -1.96
N ALA A 57 -5.93 -15.32 -1.35
CA ALA A 57 -6.82 -16.05 -0.44
C ALA A 57 -7.20 -15.22 0.80
N ARG A 58 -6.24 -14.56 1.44
CA ARG A 58 -6.47 -13.69 2.60
C ARG A 58 -7.36 -12.50 2.24
N GLY A 59 -7.15 -11.90 1.08
CA GLY A 59 -8.02 -10.84 0.58
C GLY A 59 -9.48 -11.29 0.51
N VAL A 60 -9.73 -12.48 -0.04
CA VAL A 60 -11.08 -13.06 -0.12
C VAL A 60 -11.63 -13.40 1.27
N ALA A 61 -10.84 -14.07 2.11
CA ALA A 61 -11.26 -14.49 3.45
C ALA A 61 -11.59 -13.33 4.39
N THR A 62 -10.91 -12.18 4.22
CA THR A 62 -11.19 -11.00 5.03
C THR A 62 -12.56 -10.39 4.71
N VAL A 63 -12.98 -10.48 3.44
CA VAL A 63 -14.30 -9.97 3.00
C VAL A 63 -15.41 -10.99 3.30
N ASP A 64 -15.15 -12.26 3.00
CA ASP A 64 -16.12 -13.36 3.06
C ASP A 64 -15.53 -14.61 3.73
N PRO A 65 -15.45 -14.65 5.07
CA PRO A 65 -14.76 -15.71 5.81
C PRO A 65 -15.47 -17.07 5.73
N GLU A 66 -16.77 -17.10 5.47
CA GLU A 66 -17.58 -18.32 5.42
C GLU A 66 -17.57 -18.99 4.04
N ARG A 67 -16.82 -18.45 3.08
CA ARG A 67 -16.79 -18.98 1.72
C ARG A 67 -16.18 -20.38 1.68
N GLU A 68 -16.95 -21.32 1.14
CA GLU A 68 -16.51 -22.70 0.94
C GLU A 68 -15.22 -22.77 0.12
N GLY A 69 -14.28 -23.64 0.53
CA GLY A 69 -12.95 -23.77 -0.07
C GLY A 69 -11.89 -22.84 0.51
N LEU A 70 -12.25 -21.89 1.37
CA LEU A 70 -11.27 -21.12 2.15
C LEU A 70 -10.58 -21.95 3.24
N ASP A 71 -11.21 -22.97 3.79
CA ASP A 71 -10.61 -23.80 4.85
C ASP A 71 -9.32 -24.51 4.39
N ALA A 72 -9.29 -24.95 3.12
CA ALA A 72 -8.09 -25.51 2.49
C ALA A 72 -6.99 -24.46 2.25
N LEU A 73 -7.32 -23.18 2.30
CA LEU A 73 -6.42 -22.03 2.18
C LEU A 73 -6.01 -21.49 3.57
N ALA A 74 -6.91 -21.56 4.57
CA ALA A 74 -6.69 -21.16 5.96
C ALA A 74 -5.81 -22.15 6.74
N ALA A 75 -5.87 -23.44 6.39
CA ALA A 75 -4.97 -24.47 6.95
C ALA A 75 -3.46 -24.26 6.62
N LEU A 76 -3.11 -23.21 5.88
CA LEU A 76 -1.74 -22.81 5.54
C LEU A 76 -1.18 -21.70 6.44
N GLU A 77 -1.85 -21.37 7.55
CA GLU A 77 -1.35 -20.48 8.60
C GLU A 77 -0.15 -21.12 9.34
N ASP A 78 1.02 -21.09 8.70
CA ASP A 78 2.28 -21.31 9.38
C ASP A 78 2.63 -20.06 10.19
N ALA A 79 2.94 -20.21 11.48
CA ALA A 79 3.36 -19.10 12.35
C ALA A 79 4.58 -18.31 11.82
N GLN A 80 5.39 -18.94 10.96
CA GLN A 80 6.51 -18.28 10.27
C GLN A 80 6.06 -17.28 9.18
N LEU A 81 4.86 -17.43 8.63
CA LEU A 81 4.29 -16.53 7.64
C LEU A 81 3.67 -15.29 8.25
N GLU A 82 3.02 -15.38 9.42
CA GLU A 82 2.57 -14.19 10.14
C GLU A 82 3.74 -13.26 10.44
N GLN A 83 4.93 -13.81 10.69
CA GLN A 83 6.17 -13.07 10.89
C GLN A 83 6.74 -12.46 9.59
N ARG A 84 6.54 -13.10 8.43
CA ARG A 84 6.95 -12.59 7.11
C ARG A 84 5.96 -11.58 6.50
N TRP A 85 4.69 -11.63 6.92
CA TRP A 85 3.60 -10.77 6.47
C TRP A 85 3.19 -9.66 7.43
N GLN A 86 3.73 -9.67 8.66
CA GLN A 86 3.97 -8.42 9.35
C GLN A 86 4.90 -7.63 8.45
N ALA A 87 4.32 -6.88 7.50
CA ALA A 87 5.03 -5.95 6.66
C ALA A 87 6.01 -5.24 7.58
N PRO A 88 7.34 -5.31 7.32
CA PRO A 88 8.31 -4.76 8.22
C PRO A 88 7.84 -3.36 8.55
N LYS A 89 7.44 -3.16 9.81
CA LYS A 89 6.97 -1.87 10.33
C LYS A 89 8.03 -0.78 10.18
N LEU A 90 9.21 -1.19 9.71
CA LEU A 90 10.42 -0.47 9.44
C LEU A 90 10.34 0.37 8.15
N GLY A 91 9.37 0.21 7.25
CA GLY A 91 9.31 1.11 6.09
C GLY A 91 8.12 0.92 5.17
N VAL A 92 8.18 1.62 4.02
CA VAL A 92 7.22 1.46 2.93
C VAL A 92 7.43 0.07 2.34
N ASN A 93 6.41 -0.80 2.35
CA ASN A 93 6.51 -2.18 1.90
C ASN A 93 5.57 -2.44 0.73
N LEU A 94 6.05 -2.10 -0.47
CA LEU A 94 5.22 -2.01 -1.67
C LEU A 94 5.12 -3.32 -2.44
N ALA A 95 6.09 -4.21 -2.27
CA ALA A 95 6.20 -5.42 -3.05
C ALA A 95 6.16 -6.64 -2.15
N LEU A 96 5.21 -7.52 -2.46
CA LEU A 96 5.29 -8.91 -2.04
C LEU A 96 6.56 -9.53 -2.64
N ARG A 97 7.54 -9.77 -1.79
CA ARG A 97 8.83 -10.33 -2.21
C ARG A 97 8.95 -11.77 -1.76
N ARG A 98 9.29 -12.62 -2.73
CA ARG A 98 9.56 -14.04 -2.55
C ARG A 98 11.04 -14.27 -2.40
N GLU A 99 11.44 -15.11 -1.45
CA GLU A 99 12.79 -15.67 -1.41
C GLU A 99 13.05 -16.45 -2.71
N ALA A 100 14.00 -15.97 -3.52
CA ALA A 100 14.41 -16.62 -4.74
C ALA A 100 15.69 -17.41 -4.45
N PRO A 101 15.72 -18.73 -4.68
CA PRO A 101 16.96 -19.48 -4.56
C PRO A 101 17.97 -18.94 -5.57
N ALA A 102 18.95 -18.19 -5.06
CA ALA A 102 20.01 -17.61 -5.87
C ALA A 102 21.30 -18.40 -5.65
N GLY A 103 21.90 -18.84 -6.75
CA GLY A 103 23.26 -19.36 -6.69
C GLY A 103 24.23 -18.28 -6.21
N TRP A 104 25.30 -18.69 -5.54
CA TRP A 104 26.34 -17.81 -5.00
C TRP A 104 26.86 -16.78 -6.02
N GLY A 105 26.97 -17.16 -7.31
CA GLY A 105 27.43 -16.26 -8.37
C GLY A 105 26.50 -15.07 -8.61
N ARG A 106 25.18 -15.29 -8.51
CA ARG A 106 24.18 -14.19 -8.58
C ARG A 106 24.29 -13.30 -7.36
N GLN A 107 24.50 -13.86 -6.17
CA GLN A 107 24.66 -13.08 -4.94
C GLN A 107 25.87 -12.14 -5.05
N VAL A 108 27.02 -12.65 -5.48
CA VAL A 108 28.24 -11.84 -5.69
C VAL A 108 28.02 -10.76 -6.75
N LEU A 109 27.38 -11.11 -7.87
CA LEU A 109 27.13 -10.17 -8.97
C LEU A 109 26.15 -9.06 -8.57
N MET A 110 25.14 -9.40 -7.78
CA MET A 110 24.08 -8.48 -7.35
C MET A 110 24.41 -7.71 -6.09
N TRP A 111 25.41 -8.12 -5.30
CA TRP A 111 25.77 -7.45 -4.04
C TRP A 111 26.05 -5.95 -4.24
N LEU A 112 26.90 -5.60 -5.21
CA LEU A 112 27.24 -4.20 -5.46
C LEU A 112 26.06 -3.40 -6.04
N PRO A 113 25.32 -3.88 -7.07
CA PRO A 113 24.09 -3.24 -7.51
C PRO A 113 23.08 -3.01 -6.38
N ASP A 114 22.82 -4.02 -5.55
CA ASP A 114 21.85 -3.91 -4.46
C ASP A 114 22.30 -2.80 -3.48
N ARG A 115 23.56 -2.78 -3.05
CA ARG A 115 24.08 -1.70 -2.16
C ARG A 115 23.97 -0.30 -2.76
N VAL A 116 24.22 -0.16 -4.06
CA VAL A 116 24.08 1.14 -4.75
C VAL A 116 22.62 1.59 -4.73
N MET A 117 21.68 0.67 -4.91
CA MET A 117 20.26 1.01 -4.84
C MET A 117 19.83 1.38 -3.42
N ASP A 118 20.26 0.65 -2.39
CA ASP A 118 19.90 0.96 -1.00
C ASP A 118 20.44 2.33 -0.59
N LEU A 119 21.65 2.69 -1.06
CA LEU A 119 22.20 4.03 -0.85
C LEU A 119 21.33 5.13 -1.45
N PHE A 120 20.77 4.90 -2.65
CA PHE A 120 19.84 5.85 -3.25
C PHE A 120 18.48 5.87 -2.55
N ASP A 121 18.08 4.79 -1.90
CA ASP A 121 16.84 4.72 -1.13
C ASP A 121 16.92 5.49 0.21
N VAL A 122 18.11 5.92 0.64
CA VAL A 122 18.32 6.74 1.86
C VAL A 122 17.68 8.13 1.75
N VAL A 123 17.58 8.70 0.56
CA VAL A 123 17.08 10.07 0.35
C VAL A 123 16.02 10.04 -0.72
N SER A 124 14.88 10.68 -0.47
CA SER A 124 13.89 10.98 -1.50
C SER A 124 13.67 12.48 -1.62
N PHE A 125 13.41 12.93 -2.83
CA PHE A 125 13.08 14.31 -3.11
C PHE A 125 12.08 14.38 -4.27
N ASP A 126 11.13 15.30 -4.16
CA ASP A 126 10.16 15.58 -5.23
C ASP A 126 10.06 17.08 -5.45
N LEU A 127 10.03 17.48 -6.71
CA LEU A 127 9.79 18.86 -7.11
C LEU A 127 8.65 18.87 -8.13
N GLY A 128 7.63 19.67 -7.84
CA GLY A 128 6.41 19.68 -8.63
C GLY A 128 5.70 21.01 -8.72
N LEU A 129 4.64 21.02 -9.51
CA LEU A 129 3.70 22.11 -9.68
C LEU A 129 2.32 21.65 -9.25
N GLY A 130 1.61 22.49 -8.52
CA GLY A 130 0.33 22.10 -7.93
C GLY A 130 -0.42 23.27 -7.35
N ALA A 131 -1.73 23.11 -7.18
CA ALA A 131 -2.52 24.03 -6.38
C ALA A 131 -2.59 23.45 -4.96
N GLY A 132 -1.80 24.00 -4.05
CA GLY A 132 -1.82 23.61 -2.65
C GLY A 132 -1.51 24.77 -1.72
N LEU A 133 -1.73 24.53 -0.43
CA LEU A 133 -1.23 25.37 0.64
C LEU A 133 -0.85 24.46 1.79
N GLY A 134 0.39 24.57 2.25
CA GLY A 134 0.79 23.86 3.45
C GLY A 134 2.28 23.70 3.63
N VAL A 135 2.63 23.35 4.86
CA VAL A 135 3.95 22.87 5.25
C VAL A 135 3.77 21.72 6.22
N ASP A 136 4.60 20.69 6.08
CA ASP A 136 4.71 19.55 6.98
C ASP A 136 6.19 19.34 7.29
N ALA A 137 6.55 19.27 8.55
CA ALA A 137 7.91 18.94 8.99
C ALA A 137 7.83 17.79 9.98
N HIS A 138 8.70 16.81 9.84
CA HIS A 138 8.62 15.58 10.62
C HIS A 138 10.01 15.01 10.91
N LEU A 139 10.23 14.56 12.14
CA LEU A 139 11.38 13.73 12.51
C LEU A 139 11.05 12.24 12.34
N THR A 140 9.80 11.92 12.61
CA THR A 140 9.09 10.69 12.25
C THR A 140 7.61 11.05 12.17
N ARG A 141 6.76 10.13 11.74
CA ARG A 141 5.31 10.38 11.74
C ARG A 141 4.69 10.39 13.14
N ALA A 142 5.41 9.90 14.16
CA ALA A 142 5.08 10.10 15.57
C ALA A 142 5.47 11.49 16.11
N ALA A 143 6.36 12.19 15.41
CA ALA A 143 6.90 13.49 15.82
C ALA A 143 6.90 14.43 14.61
N GLN A 144 5.70 14.88 14.24
CA GLN A 144 5.48 15.78 13.12
C GLN A 144 4.67 17.02 13.50
N LEU A 145 4.80 18.06 12.71
CA LEU A 145 3.97 19.25 12.78
C LEU A 145 3.70 19.74 11.37
N GLY A 146 2.44 19.73 10.98
CA GLY A 146 2.09 20.09 9.62
C GLY A 146 0.61 20.30 9.39
N ALA A 147 0.33 21.15 8.42
CA ALA A 147 -0.99 21.28 7.84
C ALA A 147 -0.82 21.50 6.34
N GLU A 148 -1.39 20.61 5.54
CA GLU A 148 -1.36 20.68 4.08
C GLU A 148 -2.71 20.33 3.46
N ALA A 149 -3.08 21.04 2.40
CA ALA A 149 -4.17 20.64 1.52
C ALA A 149 -3.85 21.08 0.08
N GLY A 150 -3.87 20.15 -0.87
CA GLY A 150 -3.53 20.47 -2.24
C GLY A 150 -3.51 19.28 -3.19
N ALA A 151 -3.29 19.59 -4.46
CA ALA A 151 -2.99 18.63 -5.50
C ALA A 151 -1.73 19.07 -6.25
N SER A 152 -0.80 18.15 -6.46
CA SER A 152 0.47 18.40 -7.12
C SER A 152 0.79 17.32 -8.16
N MET A 153 1.57 17.75 -9.16
CA MET A 153 2.24 16.88 -10.12
C MET A 153 3.73 17.20 -10.08
N GLY A 154 4.55 16.21 -9.76
CA GLY A 154 5.98 16.35 -9.56
C GLY A 154 6.81 15.33 -10.32
N LEU A 155 8.09 15.65 -10.44
CA LEU A 155 9.14 14.73 -10.87
C LEU A 155 10.17 14.67 -9.76
N GLY A 156 10.50 13.45 -9.35
CA GLY A 156 11.31 13.24 -8.17
C GLY A 156 11.96 11.87 -8.14
N TRP A 157 12.94 11.75 -7.26
CA TRP A 157 13.43 10.47 -6.79
C TRP A 157 12.59 10.08 -5.58
N HIS A 158 11.69 9.13 -5.81
CA HIS A 158 10.78 8.63 -4.80
C HIS A 158 11.38 7.41 -4.11
N GLY A 159 11.03 7.18 -2.85
CA GLY A 159 11.44 5.99 -2.12
C GLY A 159 11.18 4.70 -2.91
N GLN A 160 12.05 3.71 -2.73
CA GLN A 160 12.09 2.46 -3.49
C GLN A 160 12.43 2.62 -4.97
N ARG A 161 13.56 3.26 -5.27
CA ARG A 161 14.23 3.11 -6.58
C ARG A 161 13.39 3.64 -7.75
N SER A 162 12.49 4.59 -7.47
CA SER A 162 11.53 5.11 -8.43
C SER A 162 11.84 6.56 -8.76
N LEU A 163 12.65 6.78 -9.80
CA LEU A 163 12.73 8.06 -10.46
C LEU A 163 11.52 8.19 -11.37
N GLY A 164 10.68 9.19 -11.14
CA GLY A 164 9.45 9.26 -11.92
C GLY A 164 8.54 10.42 -11.64
N LEU A 165 7.38 10.33 -12.30
CA LEU A 165 6.29 11.26 -12.19
C LEU A 165 5.36 10.84 -11.05
N ARG A 166 4.96 11.83 -10.26
CA ARG A 166 4.07 11.69 -9.10
C ARG A 166 2.91 12.66 -9.26
N MET A 167 1.68 12.20 -9.12
CA MET A 167 0.46 13.03 -9.15
C MET A 167 -0.38 12.75 -7.90
N HIS A 168 -0.32 13.61 -6.89
CA HIS A 168 -0.97 13.36 -5.60
C HIS A 168 -1.96 14.46 -5.25
N HIS A 169 -3.01 14.07 -4.55
CA HIS A 169 -3.89 14.95 -3.80
C HIS A 169 -3.75 14.60 -2.32
N SER A 170 -3.30 15.54 -1.51
CA SER A 170 -3.10 15.35 -0.08
C SER A 170 -3.89 16.35 0.74
N LYS A 171 -4.39 15.88 1.88
CA LYS A 171 -4.93 16.72 2.95
C LYS A 171 -4.41 16.14 4.26
N GLN A 172 -3.79 16.93 5.10
CA GLN A 172 -3.31 16.48 6.40
C GLN A 172 -3.30 17.64 7.39
N VAL A 173 -3.63 17.32 8.64
CA VAL A 173 -3.28 18.16 9.80
C VAL A 173 -2.73 17.20 10.85
N ALA A 174 -1.53 17.47 11.35
CA ALA A 174 -0.88 16.63 12.35
C ALA A 174 -0.02 17.45 13.32
N ALA A 175 0.01 17.01 14.57
CA ALA A 175 0.85 17.56 15.62
C ALA A 175 1.26 16.45 16.61
N GLY A 176 2.56 16.19 16.71
CA GLY A 176 3.12 15.06 17.44
C GLY A 176 2.65 13.74 16.82
N PRO A 177 2.19 12.78 17.65
CA PRO A 177 1.74 11.47 17.19
C PRO A 177 0.27 11.44 16.76
N TRP A 178 -0.44 12.58 16.79
CA TRP A 178 -1.85 12.64 16.41
C TRP A 178 -2.06 13.47 15.16
N GLY A 179 -3.02 13.05 14.34
CA GLY A 179 -3.46 13.81 13.20
C GLY A 179 -4.63 13.17 12.48
N GLN A 180 -4.94 13.77 11.35
CA GLN A 180 -5.84 13.23 10.36
C GLN A 180 -5.25 13.50 8.98
N GLY A 181 -5.49 12.61 8.04
CA GLY A 181 -4.97 12.83 6.71
C GLY A 181 -5.46 11.85 5.68
N PHE A 182 -5.28 12.29 4.44
CA PHE A 182 -5.66 11.60 3.23
C PHE A 182 -4.59 11.86 2.19
N VAL A 183 -4.23 10.81 1.47
CA VAL A 183 -3.48 10.91 0.23
C VAL A 183 -4.19 10.04 -0.81
N SER A 184 -4.30 10.53 -2.02
CA SER A 184 -4.58 9.70 -3.17
C SER A 184 -3.76 10.17 -4.35
N GLY A 185 -3.41 9.26 -5.24
CA GLY A 185 -2.60 9.66 -6.37
C GLY A 185 -2.23 8.54 -7.30
N PHE A 186 -1.28 8.89 -8.14
CA PHE A 186 -0.65 8.04 -9.12
C PHE A 186 0.86 8.29 -9.09
N ASP A 187 1.65 7.22 -9.02
CA ASP A 187 3.10 7.25 -9.19
C ASP A 187 3.47 6.41 -10.41
N GLN A 188 4.33 6.92 -11.27
CA GLN A 188 4.92 6.19 -12.38
C GLN A 188 6.40 6.50 -12.49
N GLY A 189 7.24 5.51 -12.25
CA GLY A 189 8.68 5.66 -12.37
C GLY A 189 9.40 4.42 -12.88
N THR A 190 10.71 4.42 -12.72
CA THR A 190 11.61 3.33 -13.12
C THR A 190 11.39 2.03 -12.34
N GLY A 191 10.90 2.14 -11.10
CA GLY A 191 10.73 1.00 -10.20
C GLY A 191 9.35 0.36 -10.32
N ASP A 192 8.29 1.16 -10.39
CA ASP A 192 6.91 0.68 -10.31
C ASP A 192 5.87 1.69 -10.82
N ARG A 193 4.62 1.24 -10.96
CA ARG A 193 3.43 2.07 -11.15
C ARG A 193 2.46 1.86 -9.99
N ARG A 194 2.04 2.94 -9.34
CA ARG A 194 1.05 2.91 -8.26
C ARG A 194 -0.13 3.80 -8.59
N MET A 195 -1.31 3.35 -8.21
CA MET A 195 -2.52 4.17 -8.17
C MET A 195 -3.31 3.78 -6.93
N GLY A 196 -3.84 4.75 -6.20
CA GLY A 196 -4.72 4.48 -5.07
C GLY A 196 -4.80 5.63 -4.09
N GLY A 197 -5.15 5.30 -2.85
CA GLY A 197 -5.15 6.25 -1.75
C GLY A 197 -5.26 5.57 -0.39
N ALA A 198 -4.97 6.36 0.63
CA ALA A 198 -5.08 5.97 2.02
C ALA A 198 -5.53 7.17 2.85
N SER A 199 -6.36 6.91 3.85
CA SER A 199 -6.77 7.88 4.86
C SER A 199 -6.58 7.31 6.25
N PHE A 200 -6.48 8.21 7.22
CA PHE A 200 -6.63 7.92 8.64
C PHE A 200 -7.38 9.10 9.27
N ASP A 201 -8.27 8.80 10.20
CA ASP A 201 -9.17 9.78 10.82
C ASP A 201 -8.97 9.80 12.34
N GLY A 202 -8.47 10.92 12.87
CA GLY A 202 -8.30 11.16 14.31
C GLY A 202 -7.41 10.14 15.06
N ALA A 203 -6.65 9.33 14.34
CA ALA A 203 -5.89 8.22 14.91
C ALA A 203 -4.50 8.68 15.35
N GLU A 204 -3.96 7.95 16.33
CA GLU A 204 -2.52 7.92 16.56
C GLU A 204 -1.81 7.40 15.31
N HIS A 205 -0.74 8.06 14.91
CA HIS A 205 0.11 7.60 13.84
C HIS A 205 0.76 6.28 14.26
N GLN A 206 0.43 5.23 13.52
CA GLN A 206 0.96 3.89 13.73
C GLN A 206 1.62 3.40 12.43
N PRO A 207 2.79 2.76 12.46
CA PRO A 207 3.48 2.32 11.26
C PRO A 207 2.62 1.36 10.42
N GLU A 208 1.71 0.61 11.03
CA GLU A 208 0.80 -0.34 10.39
C GLU A 208 -0.28 0.35 9.53
N LEU A 209 -0.49 1.66 9.69
CA LEU A 209 -1.46 2.36 8.86
C LEU A 209 -1.03 2.28 7.40
N LEU A 210 -2.01 1.98 6.56
CA LEU A 210 -1.84 1.79 5.13
C LEU A 210 -1.22 3.01 4.42
N LEU A 211 -1.47 4.20 4.96
CA LEU A 211 -0.81 5.42 4.52
C LEU A 211 0.72 5.29 4.59
N TYR A 212 1.24 4.70 5.66
CA TYR A 212 2.68 4.54 5.88
C TYR A 212 3.28 3.29 5.26
N GLN A 213 2.44 2.29 5.02
CA GLN A 213 2.88 1.11 4.30
C GLN A 213 3.02 1.36 2.80
N GLU A 214 2.29 2.35 2.26
CA GLU A 214 2.21 2.53 0.80
C GLU A 214 2.59 3.90 0.26
N TRP A 215 2.37 4.99 0.99
CA TRP A 215 2.50 6.33 0.43
C TRP A 215 3.58 7.16 1.08
N ARG A 216 3.93 6.88 2.34
CA ARG A 216 4.86 7.67 3.13
C ARG A 216 5.68 6.77 4.01
N ASP A 217 6.94 7.06 4.25
CA ASP A 217 7.69 6.31 5.26
C ASP A 217 7.31 6.82 6.67
N TYR A 218 6.96 5.90 7.57
CA TYR A 218 6.67 6.22 8.96
C TYR A 218 7.90 6.79 9.70
N TRP A 219 9.08 6.29 9.35
CA TRP A 219 10.35 6.62 10.00
C TRP A 219 11.13 7.73 9.31
N ALA A 220 10.60 8.30 8.22
CA ALA A 220 11.26 9.38 7.52
C ALA A 220 11.50 10.60 8.41
N VAL A 221 12.60 11.29 8.14
CA VAL A 221 12.92 12.61 8.67
C VAL A 221 12.89 13.57 7.49
N GLY A 222 12.04 14.58 7.50
CA GLY A 222 11.90 15.42 6.33
C GLY A 222 10.95 16.57 6.47
N ALA A 223 10.72 17.21 5.33
CA ALA A 223 9.76 18.28 5.21
C ALA A 223 9.15 18.32 3.81
N ARG A 224 7.89 18.73 3.76
CA ARG A 224 7.16 19.03 2.54
C ARG A 224 6.58 20.44 2.64
N GLY A 225 6.62 21.16 1.52
CA GLY A 225 5.99 22.47 1.39
C GLY A 225 5.27 22.55 0.06
N GLN A 226 4.06 23.13 0.07
CA GLN A 226 3.30 23.34 -1.15
C GLN A 226 2.61 24.71 -1.18
N LEU A 227 2.77 25.38 -2.32
CA LEU A 227 2.00 26.55 -2.75
C LEU A 227 1.58 26.33 -4.21
N LEU A 228 2.14 27.11 -5.15
CA LEU A 228 2.10 26.83 -6.59
C LEU A 228 3.18 25.82 -7.02
N ILE A 229 4.25 25.77 -6.22
CA ILE A 229 5.35 24.83 -6.32
C ILE A 229 5.24 23.89 -5.12
N SER A 230 5.42 22.60 -5.36
CA SER A 230 5.52 21.57 -4.33
C SER A 230 6.97 21.13 -4.24
N ALA A 231 7.49 21.02 -3.03
CA ALA A 231 8.81 20.45 -2.77
C ALA A 231 8.73 19.52 -1.57
N GLU A 232 9.39 18.37 -1.68
CA GLU A 232 9.51 17.37 -0.63
C GLU A 232 10.95 16.89 -0.57
N LEU A 233 11.45 16.70 0.65
CA LEU A 233 12.74 16.11 0.92
C LEU A 233 12.62 15.26 2.18
N ASP A 234 12.82 13.95 2.03
CA ASP A 234 12.80 13.00 3.13
C ASP A 234 14.12 12.22 3.16
N LEU A 235 14.64 12.02 4.36
CA LEU A 235 15.68 11.06 4.69
C LEU A 235 15.01 9.82 5.27
N HIS A 236 15.52 8.64 4.93
CA HIS A 236 14.98 7.34 5.33
C HIS A 236 15.98 6.60 6.24
N PRO A 237 15.95 6.82 7.57
CA PRO A 237 16.89 6.21 8.51
C PRO A 237 16.90 4.68 8.46
N VAL A 238 15.74 4.05 8.19
CA VAL A 238 15.67 2.60 8.08
C VAL A 238 16.37 2.11 6.81
N GLN A 239 16.21 2.81 5.68
CA GLN A 239 16.95 2.48 4.46
C GLN A 239 18.46 2.66 4.65
N LEU A 240 18.87 3.68 5.41
CA LEU A 240 20.28 3.84 5.80
C LEU A 240 20.78 2.66 6.64
N TRP A 241 19.97 2.19 7.59
CA TRP A 241 20.30 1.01 8.38
C TRP A 241 20.41 -0.25 7.50
N ASP A 242 19.48 -0.42 6.56
CA ASP A 242 19.48 -1.54 5.62
C ASP A 242 20.73 -1.54 4.73
N PHE A 243 21.08 -0.39 4.14
CA PHE A 243 22.33 -0.22 3.40
C PHE A 243 23.56 -0.61 4.23
N LEU A 244 23.66 -0.13 5.47
CA LEU A 244 24.81 -0.41 6.36
C LEU A 244 24.88 -1.88 6.77
N ALA A 245 23.73 -2.49 7.08
CA ALA A 245 23.60 -3.92 7.36
C ALA A 245 24.00 -4.77 6.13
N GLY A 246 23.62 -4.31 4.95
CA GLY A 246 23.91 -4.94 3.67
C GLY A 246 25.39 -5.07 3.34
N ILE A 247 26.21 -4.13 3.80
CA ILE A 247 27.67 -4.17 3.62
C ILE A 247 28.27 -5.44 4.25
N VAL A 248 27.69 -5.90 5.36
CA VAL A 248 28.10 -7.14 6.05
C VAL A 248 27.24 -8.36 5.68
N GLY A 249 26.37 -8.22 4.67
CA GLY A 249 25.53 -9.29 4.13
C GLY A 249 24.24 -9.55 4.92
N PHE A 250 23.77 -8.58 5.72
CA PHE A 250 22.48 -8.66 6.40
C PHE A 250 21.46 -7.73 5.71
N ASP A 251 20.28 -8.25 5.37
CA ASP A 251 19.21 -7.53 4.66
C ASP A 251 17.94 -7.44 5.56
N PRO A 252 17.87 -6.47 6.48
CA PRO A 252 16.71 -6.25 7.34
C PRO A 252 15.38 -6.03 6.61
N LEU A 253 15.41 -5.37 5.45
CA LEU A 253 14.20 -5.03 4.68
C LEU A 253 13.79 -6.13 3.69
N ASN A 254 14.62 -7.16 3.52
CA ASN A 254 14.42 -8.27 2.61
C ASN A 254 14.13 -7.78 1.18
N ASP A 255 14.96 -6.85 0.75
CA ASP A 255 14.76 -5.99 -0.41
C ASP A 255 15.88 -6.17 -1.47
N ASP A 256 16.83 -7.06 -1.21
CA ASP A 256 17.90 -7.42 -2.13
C ASP A 256 17.40 -8.27 -3.29
N ARG A 257 17.77 -7.89 -4.52
CA ARG A 257 17.48 -8.70 -5.72
C ARG A 257 18.37 -9.93 -5.79
N ALA A 258 19.46 -9.97 -5.04
CA ALA A 258 20.25 -11.17 -4.82
C ALA A 258 19.40 -12.30 -4.23
N HIS A 259 18.51 -11.99 -3.28
CA HIS A 259 17.79 -12.99 -2.48
C HIS A 259 16.29 -13.00 -2.73
N THR A 260 15.74 -11.94 -3.34
CA THR A 260 14.30 -11.80 -3.52
C THR A 260 13.88 -11.60 -4.97
N GLN A 261 12.63 -11.96 -5.25
CA GLN A 261 11.92 -11.65 -6.48
C GLN A 261 10.58 -10.99 -6.14
N VAL A 262 10.23 -9.94 -6.87
CA VAL A 262 8.90 -9.31 -6.77
C VAL A 262 7.86 -10.31 -7.30
N GLY A 263 6.91 -10.68 -6.45
CA GLY A 263 5.72 -11.40 -6.85
C GLY A 263 4.85 -10.49 -7.71
N ARG A 264 4.72 -10.83 -8.99
CA ARG A 264 3.90 -10.04 -9.93
C ARG A 264 2.47 -10.54 -9.94
N LEU A 265 1.59 -9.70 -9.44
CA LEU A 265 0.17 -9.83 -9.70
C LEU A 265 -0.10 -9.48 -11.17
N SER A 266 -1.02 -10.18 -11.80
CA SER A 266 -1.61 -9.77 -13.07
C SER A 266 -2.49 -8.54 -12.85
N ALA A 267 -2.69 -7.73 -13.89
CA ALA A 267 -3.57 -6.56 -13.79
C ALA A 267 -4.98 -6.90 -13.27
N ARG A 268 -5.48 -8.12 -13.55
CA ARG A 268 -6.76 -8.61 -13.04
C ARG A 268 -6.72 -8.93 -11.54
N GLU A 269 -5.62 -9.50 -11.06
CA GLU A 269 -5.39 -9.74 -9.63
C GLU A 269 -5.22 -8.42 -8.87
N GLU A 270 -4.42 -7.48 -9.39
CA GLU A 270 -4.26 -6.14 -8.79
C GLU A 270 -5.59 -5.41 -8.67
N LEU A 271 -6.38 -5.36 -9.74
CA LEU A 271 -7.71 -4.73 -9.73
C LEU A 271 -8.67 -5.43 -8.77
N GLY A 272 -8.58 -6.75 -8.64
CA GLY A 272 -9.39 -7.51 -7.69
C GLY A 272 -8.99 -7.20 -6.25
N MET A 273 -7.69 -7.23 -5.93
CA MET A 273 -7.18 -6.86 -4.61
C MET A 273 -7.54 -5.43 -4.22
N LEU A 274 -7.44 -4.48 -5.16
CA LEU A 274 -7.89 -3.10 -4.94
C LEU A 274 -9.38 -3.04 -4.61
N ALA A 275 -10.23 -3.75 -5.35
CA ALA A 275 -11.67 -3.79 -5.09
C ALA A 275 -12.01 -4.42 -3.72
N LEU A 276 -11.29 -5.47 -3.31
CA LEU A 276 -11.45 -6.07 -1.97
C LEU A 276 -11.06 -5.08 -0.88
N ARG A 277 -9.94 -4.40 -1.04
CA ARG A 277 -9.48 -3.38 -0.10
C ARG A 277 -10.46 -2.21 0.01
N GLU A 278 -10.96 -1.70 -1.10
CA GLU A 278 -11.99 -0.65 -1.10
C GLU A 278 -13.27 -1.11 -0.38
N THR A 279 -13.64 -2.39 -0.56
CA THR A 279 -14.79 -2.99 0.15
C THR A 279 -14.54 -3.04 1.65
N LEU A 280 -13.35 -3.46 2.08
CA LEU A 280 -12.99 -3.50 3.51
C LEU A 280 -12.91 -2.11 4.14
N ALA A 281 -12.45 -1.11 3.38
CA ALA A 281 -12.40 0.27 3.83
C ALA A 281 -13.79 0.93 3.95
N SER A 282 -14.85 0.33 3.38
CA SER A 282 -16.22 0.84 3.42
C SER A 282 -17.14 -0.09 4.23
N PRO A 283 -17.45 0.26 5.51
CA PRO A 283 -18.35 -0.53 6.34
C PRO A 283 -19.71 -0.77 5.69
N GLN A 284 -20.22 0.23 4.95
CA GLN A 284 -21.46 0.13 4.20
C GLN A 284 -21.35 -0.93 3.09
N ALA A 285 -20.34 -0.83 2.21
CA ALA A 285 -20.18 -1.78 1.11
C ALA A 285 -19.99 -3.22 1.62
N LEU A 286 -19.22 -3.40 2.70
CA LEU A 286 -19.04 -4.70 3.35
C LEU A 286 -20.35 -5.25 3.92
N SER A 287 -21.16 -4.40 4.57
CA SER A 287 -22.46 -4.81 5.12
C SER A 287 -23.47 -5.17 4.03
N GLU A 288 -23.53 -4.40 2.95
CA GLU A 288 -24.39 -4.66 1.79
C GLU A 288 -23.98 -5.94 1.07
N TYR A 289 -22.67 -6.17 0.92
CA TYR A 289 -22.15 -7.43 0.39
C TYR A 289 -22.57 -8.63 1.23
N ARG A 290 -22.36 -8.59 2.55
CA ARG A 290 -22.70 -9.70 3.45
C ARG A 290 -24.20 -9.98 3.48
N ALA A 291 -25.03 -8.94 3.50
CA ALA A 291 -26.49 -9.09 3.40
C ALA A 291 -26.89 -9.74 2.07
N TRP A 292 -26.27 -9.33 0.97
CA TRP A 292 -26.51 -9.92 -0.35
C TRP A 292 -26.11 -11.40 -0.41
N VAL A 293 -24.97 -11.80 0.17
CA VAL A 293 -24.56 -13.21 0.27
C VAL A 293 -25.57 -14.01 1.09
N ALA A 294 -25.97 -13.52 2.26
CA ALA A 294 -26.91 -14.21 3.14
C ALA A 294 -28.29 -14.44 2.49
N THR A 295 -28.74 -13.52 1.63
CA THR A 295 -30.02 -13.64 0.91
C THR A 295 -29.96 -14.53 -0.32
N ARG A 296 -28.77 -14.73 -0.90
CA ARG A 296 -28.58 -15.73 -1.94
C ARG A 296 -28.50 -17.10 -1.27
N GLN A 297 -29.56 -17.89 -1.43
CA GLN A 297 -29.32 -19.30 -1.71
C GLN A 297 -28.41 -19.31 -2.94
N LEU A 298 -27.11 -19.50 -2.73
CA LEU A 298 -26.18 -19.71 -3.83
C LEU A 298 -26.83 -20.78 -4.69
N PRO A 299 -27.12 -20.52 -5.99
CA PRO A 299 -27.54 -21.61 -6.84
C PRO A 299 -26.47 -22.71 -6.66
N PRO A 300 -26.88 -23.96 -6.33
CA PRO A 300 -25.93 -25.04 -6.06
C PRO A 300 -24.93 -25.01 -7.18
N ALA A 301 -23.63 -24.94 -6.85
CA ALA A 301 -22.55 -24.65 -7.79
C ALA A 301 -22.83 -25.35 -9.12
N GLU A 302 -23.48 -24.65 -10.05
CA GLU A 302 -23.76 -25.20 -11.36
C GLU A 302 -22.37 -25.48 -11.87
N GLU A 303 -22.09 -26.76 -12.15
CA GLU A 303 -20.85 -27.22 -12.74
C GLU A 303 -20.52 -26.23 -13.84
N VAL A 304 -19.64 -25.27 -13.54
CA VAL A 304 -19.06 -24.42 -14.56
C VAL A 304 -18.15 -25.38 -15.27
N SER A 305 -18.75 -26.10 -16.22
CA SER A 305 -18.02 -26.88 -17.19
C SER A 305 -16.93 -25.95 -17.69
N PRO A 306 -15.65 -26.35 -17.62
CA PRO A 306 -14.58 -25.54 -18.15
C PRO A 306 -14.98 -25.13 -19.58
N PRO A 307 -14.71 -23.87 -20.00
CA PRO A 307 -15.04 -23.45 -21.34
C PRO A 307 -14.49 -24.50 -22.31
N ALA A 308 -15.40 -25.11 -23.09
CA ALA A 308 -15.11 -26.29 -23.89
C ALA A 308 -14.06 -26.05 -24.98
N ASP A 309 -13.65 -24.81 -25.20
CA ASP A 309 -12.65 -24.44 -26.18
C ASP A 309 -11.73 -23.35 -25.60
N ALA A 310 -10.61 -23.77 -25.02
CA ALA A 310 -9.41 -22.95 -24.92
C ALA A 310 -8.39 -23.54 -25.91
N PRO A 311 -8.02 -22.83 -27.01
CA PRO A 311 -6.95 -23.24 -27.91
C PRO A 311 -5.57 -23.18 -27.24
#